data_AF-A0A5T0QMH3-F1
#
_entry.id   AF-A0A5T0QMH3-F1
#
_cell.length_a   1.000
_cell.length_b   1.000
_cell.length_c   1.000
_cell.angle_alpha   90.00
_cell.angle_beta   90.00
_cell.angle_gamma   90.00
#
_symmetry.space_group_name_H-M   'P 1'
#
loop_
_entity.id
_entity.type
_entity.pdbx_description
1 polymer ?
#
loop_
_entity_poly.entity_id
_entity_poly.type
_entity_poly.pdbx_seq_one_letter_code
_entity_poly.pdbx_strand_id
1 'polypeptide(L)'
;MDREVFYIAGYDPKSYRFYYDLFKKNLKDYSHRFDFKAEISGIEKNGNFPFFKINCENTQTRYHFLTWNDIVKKNWSQSYKDALMDCYSFFRIYTITGLFLKFGKESIYQLVTGYYPFFYVIFSLLLSLGLALGSFVFLQNHIPSFLAIVIGIVLGFLLNRFSFKLGRKLAVFWIARICAFCATWKEKRLGAMEQRIKLFADEILKSLKQNENRQDYELILVAHSVGTIVCIEVLEHILKQNLDKRVLDKLKILTLGECIPLTSYQKNADDFRKKLEFVSAFDLKWYDYTSIIDGACFPQVDFFRTSGVQANFTPPFLSAKFHTLYEKNEYKKIKRDKNKAHFLYLYSPHIKGSYDFFAFVVAPKFLEEKVKI
;
A
#
# COMPACT_ATOMS: atom_id res chain seq x y z
N MET A 1 17.90 3.74 -24.12
CA MET A 1 16.67 3.86 -23.33
C MET A 1 17.04 4.26 -21.91
N ASP A 2 16.66 5.47 -21.54
CA ASP A 2 16.82 6.01 -20.21
C ASP A 2 15.49 5.91 -19.47
N ARG A 3 15.52 5.38 -18.25
CA ARG A 3 14.34 5.25 -17.41
C ARG A 3 14.58 5.88 -16.05
N GLU A 4 13.63 6.68 -15.61
CA GLU A 4 13.57 7.11 -14.22
C GLU A 4 12.33 6.52 -13.55
N VAL A 5 12.51 5.95 -12.37
CA VAL A 5 11.44 5.35 -11.59
C VAL A 5 11.33 6.11 -10.28
N PHE A 6 10.17 6.69 -10.01
CA PHE A 6 9.87 7.32 -8.73
C PHE A 6 8.91 6.45 -7.96
N TYR A 7 9.34 5.94 -6.80
CA TYR A 7 8.55 5.02 -5.98
C TYR A 7 7.99 5.69 -4.72
N ILE A 8 6.67 5.69 -4.60
CA ILE A 8 5.94 6.08 -3.40
C ILE A 8 5.48 4.81 -2.67
N ALA A 9 6.07 4.57 -1.50
CA ALA A 9 5.70 3.47 -0.63
C ALA A 9 4.32 3.68 0.03
N GLY A 10 3.73 2.58 0.50
CA GLY A 10 2.54 2.60 1.35
C GLY A 10 2.76 3.22 2.73
N TYR A 11 1.73 3.14 3.57
CA TYR A 11 1.79 3.57 4.98
C TYR A 11 2.59 2.54 5.80
N ASP A 12 3.91 2.66 5.73
CA ASP A 12 4.88 1.74 6.32
C ASP A 12 6.05 2.51 6.96
N PRO A 13 6.42 2.26 8.24
CA PRO A 13 7.53 2.95 8.91
C PRO A 13 8.91 2.49 8.40
N LYS A 14 8.97 1.46 7.56
CA LYS A 14 10.22 0.99 6.94
C LYS A 14 10.85 2.10 6.10
N SER A 15 12.17 2.20 6.15
CA SER A 15 12.93 3.22 5.41
C SER A 15 13.21 2.77 3.97
N TYR A 16 13.67 3.71 3.14
CA TYR A 16 14.16 3.41 1.78
C TYR A 16 15.20 2.28 1.73
N ARG A 17 16.00 2.09 2.80
CA ARG A 17 17.00 1.00 2.87
C ARG A 17 16.35 -0.37 2.81
N PHE A 18 15.22 -0.56 3.50
CA PHE A 18 14.48 -1.81 3.46
C PHE A 18 13.99 -2.12 2.04
N TYR A 19 13.45 -1.11 1.34
CA TYR A 19 12.96 -1.28 -0.03
C TYR A 19 14.09 -1.49 -1.03
N TYR A 20 15.24 -0.85 -0.82
CA TYR A 20 16.45 -1.12 -1.59
C TYR A 20 16.95 -2.56 -1.38
N ASP A 21 17.04 -3.04 -0.14
CA ASP A 21 17.47 -4.42 0.16
C ASP A 21 16.48 -5.44 -0.43
N LEU A 22 15.18 -5.15 -0.34
CA LEU A 22 14.12 -5.94 -0.96
C LEU A 22 14.31 -6.00 -2.48
N PHE A 23 14.50 -4.85 -3.12
CA PHE A 23 14.70 -4.76 -4.57
C PHE A 23 15.97 -5.49 -4.99
N LYS A 24 17.10 -5.23 -4.33
CA LYS A 24 18.41 -5.85 -4.62
C LYS A 24 18.34 -7.37 -4.52
N LYS A 25 17.71 -7.90 -3.47
CA LYS A 25 17.53 -9.35 -3.31
C LYS A 25 16.70 -9.94 -4.45
N ASN A 26 15.55 -9.33 -4.74
CA ASN A 26 14.65 -9.83 -5.78
C ASN A 26 15.23 -9.65 -7.19
N LEU A 27 16.00 -8.60 -7.45
CA LEU A 27 16.71 -8.42 -8.72
C LEU A 27 17.72 -9.54 -8.93
N LYS A 28 18.49 -9.91 -7.89
CA LYS A 28 19.42 -11.04 -7.95
C LYS A 28 18.69 -12.35 -8.27
N ASP A 29 17.58 -12.61 -7.58
CA ASP A 29 16.77 -13.80 -7.81
C ASP A 29 16.15 -13.81 -9.23
N TYR A 30 15.69 -12.64 -9.71
CA TYR A 30 15.16 -12.44 -11.07
C TYR A 30 16.24 -12.70 -12.13
N SER A 31 17.42 -12.10 -11.98
CA SER A 31 18.57 -12.26 -12.86
C SER A 31 18.99 -13.72 -13.00
N HIS A 32 19.09 -14.45 -11.89
CA HIS A 32 19.43 -15.88 -11.91
C HIS A 32 18.33 -16.72 -12.58
N ARG A 33 17.07 -16.42 -12.29
CA ARG A 33 15.93 -17.24 -12.73
C ARG A 33 15.61 -17.08 -14.21
N PHE A 34 15.75 -15.86 -14.75
CA PHE A 34 15.38 -15.55 -16.12
C PHE A 34 16.59 -15.26 -17.03
N ASP A 35 17.80 -15.63 -16.58
CA ASP A 35 19.07 -15.42 -17.27
C ASP A 35 19.23 -13.99 -17.79
N PHE A 36 19.12 -13.04 -16.86
CA PHE A 36 19.12 -11.61 -17.16
C PHE A 36 20.25 -10.88 -16.44
N LYS A 37 21.12 -10.20 -17.19
CA LYS A 37 22.25 -9.44 -16.63
C LYS A 37 21.81 -8.04 -16.21
N ALA A 38 21.99 -7.75 -14.93
CA ALA A 38 21.74 -6.43 -14.35
C ALA A 38 22.78 -6.11 -13.29
N GLU A 39 23.34 -4.90 -13.35
CA GLU A 39 24.24 -4.37 -12.33
C GLU A 39 23.49 -3.31 -11.51
N ILE A 40 23.57 -3.40 -10.19
CA ILE A 40 22.92 -2.49 -9.26
C ILE A 40 23.95 -1.70 -8.47
N SER A 41 23.82 -0.37 -8.47
CA SER A 41 24.71 0.51 -7.69
C SER A 41 24.34 0.54 -6.21
N GLY A 42 25.24 1.07 -5.38
CA GLY A 42 24.88 1.54 -4.04
C GLY A 42 23.90 2.71 -4.05
N ILE A 43 23.29 2.98 -2.90
CA ILE A 43 22.37 4.11 -2.72
C ILE A 43 23.16 5.42 -2.73
N GLU A 44 22.80 6.31 -3.64
CA GLU A 44 23.27 7.68 -3.71
C GLU A 44 22.28 8.61 -2.96
N LYS A 45 22.81 9.66 -2.32
CA LYS A 45 22.01 10.65 -1.56
C LYS A 45 22.18 12.07 -2.11
N ASN A 46 22.68 12.19 -3.33
CA ASN A 46 22.98 13.46 -3.96
C ASN A 46 21.69 13.98 -4.62
N GLY A 47 20.82 14.61 -3.82
CA GLY A 47 19.52 15.10 -4.25
C GLY A 47 18.50 15.13 -3.11
N ASN A 48 17.27 15.53 -3.42
CA ASN A 48 16.19 15.59 -2.42
C ASN A 48 15.77 14.19 -1.93
N PHE A 49 15.93 13.17 -2.77
CA PHE A 49 15.52 11.81 -2.50
C PHE A 49 16.64 10.82 -2.78
N PRO A 50 16.81 9.78 -1.93
CA PRO A 50 17.81 8.75 -2.16
C PRO A 50 17.41 7.93 -3.39
N PHE A 51 18.41 7.59 -4.20
CA PHE A 51 18.22 6.81 -5.41
C PHE A 51 19.36 5.82 -5.62
N PHE A 52 19.18 4.88 -6.53
CA PHE A 52 20.22 3.98 -7.01
C PHE A 52 20.07 3.75 -8.51
N LYS A 53 21.10 3.21 -9.15
CA LYS A 53 21.13 2.95 -10.59
C LYS A 53 21.09 1.45 -10.85
N ILE A 54 20.46 1.09 -11.96
CA ILE A 54 20.44 -0.26 -12.50
C ILE A 54 20.90 -0.16 -13.95
N ASN A 55 22.01 -0.81 -14.27
CA ASN A 55 22.54 -0.86 -15.62
C ASN A 55 22.25 -2.25 -16.21
N CYS A 56 21.52 -2.25 -17.31
CA CYS A 56 21.25 -3.42 -18.15
C CYS A 56 21.78 -3.13 -19.55
N GLU A 57 21.94 -4.15 -20.39
CA GLU A 57 22.54 -4.03 -21.73
C GLU A 57 21.92 -2.91 -22.59
N ASN A 58 20.59 -2.77 -22.56
CA ASN A 58 19.85 -1.83 -23.39
C ASN A 58 19.02 -0.81 -22.59
N THR A 59 19.21 -0.74 -21.27
CA THR A 59 18.43 0.18 -20.41
C THR A 59 19.23 0.62 -19.20
N GLN A 60 19.23 1.94 -18.96
CA GLN A 60 19.74 2.53 -17.73
C GLN A 60 18.56 3.05 -16.91
N THR A 61 18.40 2.52 -15.70
CA THR A 61 17.32 2.92 -14.80
C THR A 61 17.87 3.64 -13.58
N ARG A 62 17.37 4.85 -13.30
CA ARG A 62 17.54 5.51 -11.99
C ARG A 62 16.28 5.32 -11.17
N TYR A 63 16.41 4.71 -10.01
CA TYR A 63 15.28 4.39 -9.14
C TYR A 63 15.33 5.26 -7.87
N HIS A 64 14.37 6.16 -7.74
CA HIS A 64 14.23 7.15 -6.68
C HIS A 64 13.19 6.71 -5.66
N PHE A 65 13.52 6.87 -4.38
CA PHE A 65 12.56 6.65 -3.28
C PHE A 65 11.95 7.98 -2.84
N LEU A 66 10.67 8.20 -3.16
CA LEU A 66 9.89 9.32 -2.64
C LEU A 66 9.49 9.04 -1.19
N THR A 67 10.43 9.29 -0.27
CA THR A 67 10.30 8.89 1.14
C THR A 67 9.40 9.82 1.94
N TRP A 68 8.44 9.24 2.66
CA TRP A 68 7.59 9.91 3.64
C TRP A 68 7.47 9.11 4.96
N ASN A 69 8.39 8.15 5.18
CA ASN A 69 8.37 7.27 6.34
C ASN A 69 8.56 8.00 7.68
N ASP A 70 9.12 9.22 7.66
CA ASP A 70 9.18 10.13 8.80
C ASP A 70 7.78 10.59 9.24
N ILE A 71 6.93 10.95 8.28
CA ILE A 71 5.53 11.33 8.51
C ILE A 71 4.73 10.11 8.97
N VAL A 72 4.96 8.94 8.34
CA VAL A 72 4.34 7.69 8.77
C VAL A 72 4.67 7.39 10.22
N LYS A 73 5.96 7.42 10.61
CA LYS A 73 6.40 7.14 11.98
C LYS A 73 5.76 8.05 13.03
N LYS A 74 5.59 9.34 12.73
CA LYS A 74 4.90 10.29 13.63
C LYS A 74 3.43 9.95 13.86
N ASN A 75 2.79 9.31 12.88
CA ASN A 75 1.39 8.89 12.95
C ASN A 75 1.23 7.41 13.31
N TRP A 76 2.33 6.67 13.51
CA TRP A 76 2.32 5.24 13.68
C TRP A 76 1.90 4.86 15.09
N SER A 77 0.77 4.17 15.24
CA SER A 77 0.36 3.68 16.55
C SER A 77 1.33 2.62 17.07
N GLN A 78 1.68 2.69 18.35
CA GLN A 78 2.67 1.78 18.96
C GLN A 78 2.14 1.10 20.21
N SER A 79 1.20 1.75 20.91
CA SER A 79 0.67 1.27 22.18
C SER A 79 -0.57 0.38 22.02
N TYR A 80 -0.91 -0.36 23.08
CA TYR A 80 -2.16 -1.11 23.17
C TYR A 80 -3.38 -0.18 23.09
N LYS A 81 -3.31 0.96 23.77
CA LYS A 81 -4.34 2.00 23.76
C LYS A 81 -4.57 2.51 22.34
N ASP A 82 -3.50 2.81 21.62
CA ASP A 82 -3.59 3.31 20.25
C ASP A 82 -4.26 2.28 19.33
N ALA A 83 -3.90 1.00 19.47
CA ALA A 83 -4.51 -0.08 18.69
C ALA A 83 -6.03 -0.22 18.95
N LEU A 84 -6.47 -0.03 20.19
CA LEU A 84 -7.89 0.01 20.52
C LEU A 84 -8.57 1.26 19.92
N MET A 85 -7.92 2.41 19.97
CA MET A 85 -8.43 3.65 19.37
C MET A 85 -8.52 3.55 17.83
N ASP A 86 -7.58 2.86 17.18
CA ASP A 86 -7.63 2.57 15.74
C ASP A 86 -8.83 1.66 15.42
N CYS A 87 -9.06 0.61 16.22
CA CYS A 87 -10.20 -0.30 16.04
C CYS A 87 -11.53 0.42 16.30
N TYR A 88 -11.61 1.28 17.31
CA TYR A 88 -12.79 2.10 17.57
C TYR A 88 -13.04 3.11 16.46
N SER A 89 -11.99 3.79 15.98
CA SER A 89 -12.07 4.71 14.84
C SER A 89 -12.57 3.99 13.60
N PHE A 90 -12.05 2.79 13.31
CA PHE A 90 -12.54 1.95 12.24
C PHE A 90 -14.02 1.62 12.43
N PHE A 91 -14.41 1.09 13.58
CA PHE A 91 -15.81 0.74 13.83
C PHE A 91 -16.75 1.94 13.66
N ARG A 92 -16.39 3.09 14.25
CA ARG A 92 -17.15 4.33 14.17
C ARG A 92 -17.29 4.82 12.74
N ILE A 93 -16.20 4.87 11.98
CA ILE A 93 -16.22 5.43 10.64
C ILE A 93 -16.87 4.46 9.66
N TYR A 94 -16.59 3.16 9.73
CA TYR A 94 -17.01 2.23 8.70
C TYR A 94 -18.40 1.64 8.97
N THR A 95 -18.73 1.35 10.24
CA THR A 95 -20.01 0.74 10.61
C THR A 95 -21.10 1.79 10.79
N ILE A 96 -20.86 2.80 11.64
CA ILE A 96 -21.91 3.78 11.98
C ILE A 96 -22.29 4.65 10.77
N THR A 97 -21.34 4.97 9.89
CA THR A 97 -21.65 5.80 8.71
C THR A 97 -22.32 5.03 7.57
N GLY A 98 -22.38 3.69 7.64
CA GLY A 98 -22.89 2.81 6.59
C GLY A 98 -21.87 2.47 5.49
N LEU A 99 -20.62 2.90 5.62
CA LEU A 99 -19.58 2.73 4.59
C LEU A 99 -19.30 1.26 4.26
N PHE A 100 -19.50 0.36 5.23
CA PHE A 100 -19.34 -1.08 5.06
C PHE A 100 -20.22 -1.64 3.93
N LEU A 101 -21.42 -1.07 3.68
CA LEU A 101 -22.28 -1.49 2.57
C LEU A 101 -21.60 -1.21 1.22
N LYS A 102 -21.04 -0.01 1.08
CA LYS A 102 -20.30 0.39 -0.12
C LYS A 102 -19.04 -0.45 -0.29
N PHE A 103 -18.30 -0.69 0.79
CA PHE A 103 -17.12 -1.55 0.75
C PHE A 103 -17.47 -2.98 0.37
N GLY A 104 -18.51 -3.57 0.95
CA GLY A 104 -18.94 -4.93 0.62
C GLY A 104 -19.42 -5.07 -0.83
N LYS A 105 -20.13 -4.05 -1.33
CA LYS A 105 -20.58 -4.00 -2.72
C LYS A 105 -19.41 -3.96 -3.70
N GLU A 106 -18.42 -3.10 -3.45
CA GLU A 106 -17.32 -2.87 -4.40
C GLU A 106 -16.13 -3.83 -4.19
N SER A 107 -15.87 -4.28 -2.96
CA SER A 107 -14.83 -5.28 -2.63
C SER A 107 -15.12 -6.01 -1.32
N ILE A 108 -15.73 -7.20 -1.43
CA ILE A 108 -15.91 -8.10 -0.28
C ILE A 108 -14.57 -8.48 0.39
N TYR A 109 -13.50 -8.58 -0.41
CA TYR A 109 -12.17 -8.91 0.11
C TYR A 109 -11.65 -7.83 1.06
N GLN A 110 -11.76 -6.57 0.66
CA GLN A 110 -11.37 -5.44 1.50
C GLN A 110 -12.27 -5.32 2.71
N LEU A 111 -13.58 -5.56 2.56
CA LEU A 111 -14.49 -5.54 3.70
C LEU A 111 -14.07 -6.55 4.76
N VAL A 112 -13.87 -7.81 4.37
CA VAL A 112 -13.49 -8.89 5.30
C VAL A 112 -12.15 -8.58 5.99
N THR A 113 -11.14 -8.14 5.24
CA THR A 113 -9.84 -7.78 5.81
C THR A 113 -9.92 -6.54 6.69
N GLY A 114 -10.69 -5.51 6.31
CA GLY A 114 -10.88 -4.31 7.12
C GLY A 114 -11.54 -4.60 8.48
N TYR A 115 -12.49 -5.54 8.53
CA TYR A 115 -13.16 -5.94 9.77
C TYR A 115 -12.39 -6.96 10.62
N TYR A 116 -11.35 -7.59 10.07
CA TYR A 116 -10.54 -8.57 10.80
C TYR A 116 -9.98 -8.04 12.14
N PRO A 117 -9.43 -6.81 12.23
CA PRO A 117 -8.96 -6.27 13.49
C PRO A 117 -10.04 -6.06 14.54
N PHE A 118 -11.22 -5.61 14.13
CA PHE A 118 -12.34 -5.41 15.03
C PHE A 118 -12.78 -6.73 15.67
N PHE A 119 -13.01 -7.77 14.86
CA PHE A 119 -13.40 -9.08 15.37
C PHE A 119 -12.29 -9.75 16.18
N TYR A 120 -11.03 -9.61 15.78
CA TYR A 120 -9.89 -10.12 16.54
C TYR A 120 -9.82 -9.52 17.95
N VAL A 121 -9.96 -8.20 18.06
CA VAL A 121 -9.93 -7.50 19.36
C VAL A 121 -11.11 -7.92 20.23
N ILE A 122 -12.33 -7.95 19.69
CA ILE A 122 -13.52 -8.38 20.45
C ILE A 122 -13.37 -9.82 20.94
N PHE A 123 -13.00 -10.74 20.05
CA PHE A 123 -12.83 -12.14 20.42
C PHE A 123 -11.72 -12.32 21.46
N SER A 124 -10.61 -11.59 21.32
CA SER A 124 -9.54 -11.58 22.32
C SER A 124 -10.02 -11.09 23.69
N LEU A 125 -10.85 -10.04 23.73
CA LEU A 125 -11.37 -9.49 24.99
C LEU A 125 -12.37 -10.45 25.63
N LEU A 126 -13.29 -11.02 24.85
CA LEU A 126 -14.26 -12.01 25.32
C LEU A 126 -13.58 -13.27 25.85
N LEU A 127 -12.54 -13.77 25.16
CA LEU A 127 -11.79 -14.94 25.60
C LEU A 127 -11.01 -14.66 26.90
N SER A 128 -10.39 -13.48 27.01
CA SER A 128 -9.72 -13.05 28.25
C SER A 128 -10.69 -12.90 29.41
N LEU A 129 -11.86 -12.31 29.18
CA LEU A 129 -12.90 -12.17 30.21
C LEU A 129 -13.48 -13.53 30.60
N GLY A 130 -13.75 -14.39 29.63
CA GLY A 130 -14.23 -15.76 29.85
C GLY A 130 -13.24 -16.58 30.67
N LEU A 131 -11.94 -16.47 30.40
CA LEU A 131 -10.91 -17.12 31.21
C LEU A 131 -10.87 -16.54 32.63
N ALA A 132 -10.96 -15.23 32.80
CA ALA A 132 -10.95 -14.59 34.11
C ALA A 132 -12.14 -15.02 34.98
N LEU A 133 -13.36 -14.92 34.42
CA LEU A 133 -14.60 -15.31 35.11
C LEU A 133 -14.67 -16.83 35.33
N GLY A 134 -14.30 -17.63 34.34
CA GLY A 134 -14.28 -19.10 34.46
C GLY A 134 -13.29 -19.57 35.54
N SER A 135 -12.11 -18.95 35.61
CA SER A 135 -11.13 -19.24 36.66
C SER A 135 -11.66 -18.86 38.04
N PHE A 136 -12.32 -17.71 38.17
CA PHE A 136 -12.95 -17.30 39.42
C PHE A 136 -14.06 -18.27 39.85
N VAL A 137 -14.99 -18.61 38.95
CA VAL A 137 -16.13 -19.51 39.25
C VAL A 137 -15.65 -20.90 39.65
N PHE A 138 -14.57 -21.39 39.05
CA PHE A 138 -13.95 -22.66 39.40
C PHE A 138 -13.24 -22.59 40.76
N LEU A 139 -12.38 -21.59 40.96
CA LEU A 139 -11.50 -21.52 42.12
C LEU A 139 -12.19 -21.03 43.40
N GLN A 140 -13.27 -20.26 43.33
CA GLN A 140 -13.97 -19.74 44.51
C GLN A 140 -14.47 -20.84 45.46
N ASN A 141 -14.66 -22.08 44.95
CA ASN A 141 -15.06 -23.23 45.75
C ASN A 141 -13.87 -24.00 46.38
N HIS A 142 -12.64 -23.67 45.98
CA HIS A 142 -11.42 -24.38 46.39
C HIS A 142 -10.46 -23.51 47.21
N ILE A 143 -10.51 -22.18 47.04
CA ILE A 143 -9.63 -21.22 47.72
C ILE A 143 -10.42 -19.97 48.14
N PRO A 144 -9.90 -19.14 49.07
CA PRO A 144 -10.52 -17.87 49.44
C PRO A 144 -10.88 -17.02 48.22
N SER A 145 -12.09 -16.45 48.20
CA SER A 145 -12.64 -15.73 47.03
C SER A 145 -11.75 -14.59 46.56
N PHE A 146 -11.05 -13.89 47.47
CA PHE A 146 -10.12 -12.84 47.09
C PHE A 146 -8.93 -13.38 46.26
N LEU A 147 -8.40 -14.55 46.60
CA LEU A 147 -7.33 -15.21 45.83
C LEU A 147 -7.86 -15.69 44.48
N ALA A 148 -9.07 -16.24 44.43
CA ALA A 148 -9.73 -16.64 43.18
C ALA A 148 -9.91 -15.45 42.23
N ILE A 149 -10.33 -14.28 42.75
CA ILE A 149 -10.45 -13.03 41.97
C ILE A 149 -9.08 -12.60 41.42
N VAL A 150 -8.05 -12.56 42.28
CA VAL A 150 -6.70 -12.16 41.86
C VAL A 150 -6.16 -13.09 40.78
N ILE A 151 -6.30 -14.41 40.94
CA ILE A 151 -5.86 -15.40 39.95
C ILE A 151 -6.62 -15.21 38.63
N GLY A 152 -7.95 -15.04 38.68
CA GLY A 152 -8.75 -14.79 37.49
C GLY A 152 -8.31 -13.54 36.73
N ILE A 153 -8.08 -12.43 37.43
CA ILE A 153 -7.57 -11.17 36.84
C ILE A 153 -6.21 -11.40 36.19
N VAL A 154 -5.27 -12.06 36.88
CA VAL A 154 -3.93 -12.34 36.36
C VAL A 154 -3.99 -13.21 35.10
N LEU A 155 -4.76 -14.29 35.10
CA LEU A 155 -4.92 -15.17 33.94
C LEU A 155 -5.56 -14.46 32.74
N GLY A 156 -6.62 -13.68 32.97
CA GLY A 156 -7.26 -12.87 31.94
C GLY A 156 -6.30 -11.84 31.34
N PHE A 157 -5.52 -11.15 32.18
CA PHE A 157 -4.50 -10.19 31.76
C PHE A 157 -3.39 -10.84 30.94
N LEU A 158 -2.86 -12.00 31.39
CA LEU A 158 -1.82 -12.73 30.67
C LEU A 158 -2.30 -13.20 29.30
N LEU A 159 -3.53 -13.71 29.21
CA LEU A 159 -4.12 -14.10 27.93
C LEU A 159 -4.33 -12.89 27.01
N ASN A 160 -4.82 -11.76 27.53
CA ASN A 160 -4.98 -10.56 26.73
C ASN A 160 -3.62 -10.08 26.17
N ARG A 161 -2.59 -10.11 27.02
CA ARG A 161 -1.23 -9.73 26.64
C ARG A 161 -0.65 -10.66 25.57
N PHE A 162 -0.92 -11.96 25.68
CA PHE A 162 -0.56 -12.95 24.67
C PHE A 162 -1.28 -12.69 23.34
N SER A 163 -2.60 -12.54 23.37
CA SER A 163 -3.40 -12.24 22.18
C SER A 163 -2.97 -10.94 21.50
N PHE A 164 -2.58 -9.92 22.25
CA PHE A 164 -2.03 -8.70 21.66
C PHE A 164 -0.68 -8.94 20.96
N LYS A 165 0.23 -9.72 21.57
CA LYS A 165 1.49 -10.13 20.92
C LYS A 165 1.23 -10.90 19.63
N LEU A 166 0.28 -11.84 19.66
CA LEU A 166 -0.12 -12.63 18.50
C LEU A 166 -0.73 -11.76 17.40
N GLY A 167 -1.58 -10.80 17.76
CA GLY A 167 -2.22 -9.89 16.79
C GLY A 167 -1.20 -9.04 16.03
N ARG A 168 -0.10 -8.63 16.69
CA ARG A 168 1.02 -7.96 16.00
C ARG A 168 1.71 -8.87 14.99
N LYS A 169 1.91 -10.14 15.32
CA LYS A 169 2.53 -11.13 14.42
C LYS A 169 1.63 -11.43 13.21
N LEU A 170 0.32 -11.43 13.41
CA LEU A 170 -0.69 -11.63 12.37
C LEU A 170 -1.06 -10.33 11.62
N ALA A 171 -0.33 -9.23 11.86
CA ALA A 171 -0.55 -7.91 11.27
C ALA A 171 -1.98 -7.35 11.41
N VAL A 172 -2.71 -7.78 12.42
CA VAL A 172 -4.04 -7.28 12.78
C VAL A 172 -4.03 -5.75 12.89
N PHE A 173 -3.11 -5.24 13.71
CA PHE A 173 -3.04 -3.81 14.01
C PHE A 173 -2.50 -2.97 12.85
N TRP A 174 -1.79 -3.59 11.90
CA TRP A 174 -1.33 -2.90 10.69
C TRP A 174 -2.51 -2.52 9.79
N ILE A 175 -3.50 -3.42 9.64
CA ILE A 175 -4.72 -3.13 8.85
C ILE A 175 -5.54 -2.01 9.50
N ALA A 176 -5.77 -2.09 10.82
CA ALA A 176 -6.54 -1.08 11.55
C ALA A 176 -5.93 0.32 11.39
N ARG A 177 -4.60 0.42 11.50
CA ARG A 177 -3.84 1.67 11.28
C ARG A 177 -4.06 2.26 9.91
N ILE A 178 -3.94 1.44 8.86
CA ILE A 178 -4.12 1.90 7.49
C ILE A 178 -5.53 2.44 7.29
N CYS A 179 -6.54 1.69 7.72
CA CYS A 179 -7.93 2.11 7.55
C CYS A 179 -8.24 3.39 8.35
N ALA A 180 -7.71 3.54 9.57
CA ALA A 180 -7.87 4.74 10.40
C ALA A 180 -7.13 5.95 9.80
N PHE A 181 -5.91 5.74 9.31
CA PHE A 181 -5.11 6.79 8.67
C PHE A 181 -5.78 7.31 7.40
N CYS A 182 -6.21 6.42 6.50
CA CYS A 182 -6.91 6.80 5.27
C CYS A 182 -8.26 7.47 5.53
N ALA A 183 -8.99 6.99 6.54
CA ALA A 183 -10.25 7.61 6.94
C ALA A 183 -10.10 9.03 7.51
N THR A 184 -8.90 9.38 7.99
CA THR A 184 -8.54 10.72 8.48
C THR A 184 -7.58 11.44 7.53
N TRP A 185 -7.52 11.02 6.26
CA TRP A 185 -6.59 11.57 5.27
C TRP A 185 -6.72 13.08 5.12
N LYS A 186 -7.96 13.61 5.15
CA LYS A 186 -8.21 15.05 5.04
C LYS A 186 -7.42 15.86 6.06
N GLU A 187 -7.43 15.44 7.32
CA GLU A 187 -6.67 16.11 8.39
C GLU A 187 -5.18 15.77 8.32
N LYS A 188 -4.84 14.51 8.05
CA LYS A 188 -3.44 14.02 8.03
C LYS A 188 -2.61 14.54 6.86
N ARG A 189 -3.27 14.92 5.75
CA ARG A 189 -2.63 15.52 4.58
C ARG A 189 -2.08 16.93 4.87
N LEU A 190 -2.71 17.69 5.77
CA LEU A 190 -2.33 19.09 6.01
C LEU A 190 -0.94 19.21 6.66
N GLY A 191 -0.24 20.30 6.33
CA GLY A 191 1.09 20.61 6.89
C GLY A 191 2.20 19.77 6.28
N ALA A 192 2.83 18.90 7.07
CA ALA A 192 4.04 18.19 6.64
C ALA A 192 3.83 17.28 5.42
N MET A 193 2.66 16.64 5.31
CA MET A 193 2.37 15.76 4.17
C MET A 193 2.11 16.55 2.89
N GLU A 194 1.41 17.68 2.96
CA GLU A 194 1.19 18.59 1.84
C GLU A 194 2.50 19.14 1.28
N GLN A 195 3.41 19.58 2.17
CA GLN A 195 4.76 19.99 1.76
C GLN A 195 5.52 18.84 1.11
N ARG A 196 5.40 17.62 1.65
CA ARG A 196 6.05 16.43 1.10
C ARG A 196 5.51 16.07 -0.29
N ILE A 197 4.20 16.15 -0.50
CA ILE A 197 3.55 15.94 -1.80
C ILE A 197 4.07 16.94 -2.83
N LYS A 198 4.18 18.22 -2.46
CA LYS A 198 4.74 19.24 -3.35
C LYS A 198 6.18 18.92 -3.73
N LEU A 199 7.03 18.56 -2.77
CA LEU A 199 8.42 18.17 -3.03
C LEU A 199 8.52 16.93 -3.95
N PHE A 200 7.61 15.97 -3.83
CA PHE A 200 7.54 14.82 -4.73
C PHE A 200 7.22 15.24 -6.15
N ALA A 201 6.19 16.08 -6.32
CA ALA A 201 5.80 16.59 -7.62
C ALA A 201 6.89 17.44 -8.26
N ASP A 202 7.53 18.34 -7.50
CA ASP A 202 8.61 19.21 -7.97
C ASP A 202 9.81 18.41 -8.50
N GLU A 203 10.20 17.31 -7.83
CA GLU A 203 11.30 16.46 -8.31
C GLU A 203 10.94 15.70 -9.60
N ILE A 204 9.70 15.23 -9.72
CA ILE A 204 9.21 14.58 -10.94
C ILE A 204 9.16 15.60 -12.09
N LEU A 205 8.62 16.79 -11.85
CA LEU A 205 8.54 17.87 -12.84
C LEU A 205 9.91 18.30 -13.33
N LYS A 206 10.88 18.43 -12.42
CA LYS A 206 12.27 18.73 -12.76
C LYS A 206 12.85 17.67 -13.70
N SER A 207 12.62 16.39 -13.37
CA SER A 207 13.11 15.26 -14.15
C SER A 207 12.49 15.19 -15.55
N LEU A 208 11.17 15.41 -15.65
CA LEU A 208 10.46 15.50 -16.93
C LEU A 208 11.00 16.65 -17.80
N LYS A 209 11.18 17.85 -17.23
CA LYS A 209 11.68 19.03 -17.96
C LYS A 209 13.13 18.85 -18.42
N GLN A 210 13.99 18.29 -17.58
CA GLN A 210 15.40 18.03 -17.95
C GLN A 210 15.55 17.05 -19.11
N ASN A 211 14.55 16.19 -19.34
CA ASN A 211 14.57 15.14 -20.36
C ASN A 211 13.50 15.34 -21.44
N GLU A 212 12.90 16.53 -21.56
CA GLU A 212 11.79 16.81 -22.48
C GLU A 212 12.14 16.52 -23.94
N ASN A 213 13.39 16.76 -24.33
CA ASN A 213 13.89 16.57 -25.70
C ASN A 213 14.44 15.16 -25.99
N ARG A 214 14.54 14.28 -24.97
CA ARG A 214 15.08 12.92 -25.15
C ARG A 214 13.99 11.96 -25.64
N GLN A 215 14.15 11.39 -26.82
CA GLN A 215 13.12 10.50 -27.39
C GLN A 215 13.02 9.15 -26.68
N ASP A 216 14.13 8.61 -26.19
CA ASP A 216 14.22 7.29 -25.56
C ASP A 216 14.10 7.33 -24.03
N TYR A 217 13.47 8.38 -23.50
CA TYR A 217 13.27 8.61 -22.07
C TYR A 217 11.83 8.34 -21.62
N GLU A 218 11.67 7.60 -20.51
CA GLU A 218 10.42 7.52 -19.76
C GLU A 218 10.63 7.74 -18.26
N LEU A 219 9.61 8.32 -17.62
CA LEU A 219 9.52 8.41 -16.16
C LEU A 219 8.33 7.59 -15.69
N ILE A 220 8.57 6.61 -14.82
CA ILE A 220 7.54 5.77 -14.22
C ILE A 220 7.32 6.17 -12.76
N LEU A 221 6.14 6.73 -12.46
CA LEU A 221 5.67 6.95 -11.10
C LEU A 221 4.99 5.67 -10.59
N VAL A 222 5.70 4.94 -9.73
CA VAL A 222 5.20 3.73 -9.09
C VAL A 222 4.66 4.06 -7.71
N ALA A 223 3.43 3.65 -7.42
CA ALA A 223 2.82 3.84 -6.11
C ALA A 223 2.23 2.53 -5.60
N HIS A 224 2.55 2.17 -4.35
CA HIS A 224 2.07 0.93 -3.72
C HIS A 224 1.16 1.23 -2.53
N SER A 225 0.06 0.48 -2.38
CA SER A 225 -0.81 0.55 -1.20
C SER A 225 -1.32 1.97 -0.95
N VAL A 226 -1.25 2.49 0.28
CA VAL A 226 -1.60 3.90 0.62
C VAL A 226 -0.80 4.92 -0.20
N GLY A 227 0.36 4.56 -0.75
CA GLY A 227 1.10 5.41 -1.68
C GLY A 227 0.29 5.77 -2.92
N THR A 228 -0.70 4.96 -3.31
CA THR A 228 -1.63 5.27 -4.41
C THR A 228 -2.52 6.47 -4.11
N ILE A 229 -2.92 6.69 -2.85
CA ILE A 229 -3.64 7.90 -2.42
C ILE A 229 -2.73 9.13 -2.56
N VAL A 230 -1.47 9.01 -2.12
CA VAL A 230 -0.46 10.07 -2.27
C VAL A 230 -0.19 10.36 -3.75
N CYS A 231 -0.19 9.32 -4.59
CA CYS A 231 -0.01 9.45 -6.03
C CYS A 231 -1.04 10.38 -6.68
N ILE A 232 -2.33 10.29 -6.29
CA ILE A 232 -3.38 11.20 -6.79
C ILE A 232 -3.04 12.67 -6.49
N GLU A 233 -2.58 12.95 -5.28
CA GLU A 233 -2.21 14.31 -4.85
C GLU A 233 -0.98 14.82 -5.59
N VAL A 234 0.00 13.94 -5.85
CA VAL A 234 1.19 14.26 -6.64
C VAL A 234 0.81 14.52 -8.11
N LEU A 235 -0.04 13.68 -8.68
CA LEU A 235 -0.53 13.84 -10.06
C LEU A 235 -1.31 15.14 -10.23
N GLU A 236 -2.18 15.48 -9.28
CA GLU A 236 -2.90 16.75 -9.31
C GLU A 236 -1.93 17.96 -9.37
N HIS A 237 -0.87 17.94 -8.57
CA HIS A 237 0.14 18.99 -8.57
C HIS A 237 0.91 19.08 -9.88
N ILE A 238 1.27 17.92 -10.46
CA ILE A 238 1.97 17.83 -11.75
C ILE A 238 1.07 18.36 -12.88
N LEU A 239 -0.19 17.93 -12.92
CA LEU A 239 -1.12 18.26 -14.00
C LEU A 239 -1.53 19.73 -14.00
N LYS A 240 -1.58 20.36 -12.82
CA LYS A 240 -1.77 21.82 -12.69
C LYS A 240 -0.65 22.66 -13.33
N GLN A 241 0.51 22.06 -13.62
CA GLN A 241 1.59 22.77 -14.33
C GLN A 241 1.34 22.91 -15.83
N ASN A 242 0.27 22.30 -16.37
CA ASN A 242 -0.10 22.37 -17.79
C ASN A 242 1.07 22.04 -18.73
N LEU A 243 1.76 20.93 -18.47
CA LEU A 243 2.86 20.47 -19.32
C LEU A 243 2.36 20.19 -20.74
N ASP A 244 3.24 20.43 -21.72
CA ASP A 244 2.99 20.00 -23.10
C ASP A 244 2.71 18.51 -23.17
N LYS A 245 1.78 18.10 -24.04
CA LYS A 245 1.37 16.70 -24.18
C LYS A 245 2.57 15.76 -24.41
N ARG A 246 3.55 16.17 -25.23
CA ARG A 246 4.77 15.39 -25.48
C ARG A 246 5.60 15.13 -24.22
N VAL A 247 5.61 16.06 -23.27
CA VAL A 247 6.31 15.89 -21.99
C VAL A 247 5.47 15.04 -21.05
N LEU A 248 4.16 15.28 -20.99
CA LEU A 248 3.24 14.47 -20.18
C LEU A 248 3.21 13.00 -20.63
N ASP A 249 3.28 12.72 -21.92
CA ASP A 249 3.31 11.36 -22.47
C ASP A 249 4.53 10.55 -22.01
N LYS A 250 5.61 11.21 -21.53
CA LYS A 250 6.77 10.54 -20.92
C LYS A 250 6.51 10.07 -19.49
N LEU A 251 5.51 10.64 -18.81
CA LEU A 251 5.08 10.23 -17.48
C LEU A 251 4.15 9.01 -17.60
N LYS A 252 4.60 7.90 -17.05
CA LYS A 252 3.83 6.66 -16.91
C LYS A 252 3.49 6.45 -15.44
N ILE A 253 2.28 5.96 -15.16
CA ILE A 253 1.81 5.71 -13.80
C ILE A 253 1.57 4.21 -13.62
N LEU A 254 2.11 3.67 -12.54
CA LEU A 254 1.91 2.29 -12.14
C LEU A 254 1.45 2.23 -10.69
N THR A 255 0.15 1.97 -10.48
CA THR A 255 -0.41 1.77 -9.14
C THR A 255 -0.48 0.27 -8.83
N LEU A 256 -0.06 -0.11 -7.64
CA LEU A 256 0.10 -1.50 -7.20
C LEU A 256 -0.66 -1.72 -5.89
N GLY A 257 -1.69 -2.59 -5.92
CA GLY A 257 -2.51 -2.89 -4.75
C GLY A 257 -3.17 -1.62 -4.20
N GLU A 258 -3.93 -0.91 -5.03
CA GLU A 258 -4.49 0.40 -4.68
C GLU A 258 -5.40 0.38 -3.45
N CYS A 259 -5.33 1.46 -2.66
CA CYS A 259 -6.12 1.69 -1.47
C CYS A 259 -6.98 2.96 -1.56
N ILE A 260 -7.13 3.54 -2.75
CA ILE A 260 -7.78 4.82 -3.03
C ILE A 260 -9.19 4.89 -2.42
N PRO A 261 -10.05 3.85 -2.53
CA PRO A 261 -11.36 3.88 -1.91
C PRO A 261 -11.38 3.93 -0.38
N LEU A 262 -10.27 3.63 0.31
CA LEU A 262 -10.17 3.89 1.75
C LEU A 262 -10.33 5.39 2.08
N THR A 263 -9.97 6.27 1.15
CA THR A 263 -10.10 7.71 1.28
C THR A 263 -11.30 8.24 0.50
N SER A 264 -11.44 7.89 -0.78
CA SER A 264 -12.43 8.54 -1.66
C SER A 264 -13.88 8.24 -1.30
N TYR A 265 -14.16 7.11 -0.64
CA TYR A 265 -15.51 6.78 -0.19
C TYR A 265 -15.91 7.48 1.10
N GLN A 266 -14.97 8.07 1.84
CA GLN A 266 -15.28 8.76 3.09
C GLN A 266 -16.25 9.92 2.83
N LYS A 267 -17.18 10.16 3.77
CA LYS A 267 -18.20 11.22 3.61
C LYS A 267 -17.58 12.59 3.36
N ASN A 268 -16.51 12.91 4.09
CA ASN A 268 -15.78 14.18 4.03
C ASN A 268 -14.67 14.23 2.95
N ALA A 269 -14.66 13.33 1.97
CA ALA A 269 -13.62 13.25 0.94
C ALA A 269 -13.90 14.11 -0.32
N ASP A 270 -14.71 15.17 -0.22
CA ASP A 270 -15.05 16.02 -1.37
C ASP A 270 -13.82 16.62 -2.06
N ASP A 271 -12.84 17.11 -1.27
CA ASP A 271 -11.56 17.61 -1.80
C ASP A 271 -10.82 16.54 -2.61
N PHE A 272 -10.74 15.32 -2.06
CA PHE A 272 -10.05 14.22 -2.72
C PHE A 272 -10.79 13.74 -3.98
N ARG A 273 -12.13 13.70 -3.96
CA ARG A 273 -12.95 13.39 -5.14
C ARG A 273 -12.79 14.42 -6.26
N LYS A 274 -12.73 15.72 -5.92
CA LYS A 274 -12.44 16.78 -6.90
C LYS A 274 -11.06 16.62 -7.54
N LYS A 275 -10.06 16.19 -6.78
CA LYS A 275 -8.72 15.90 -7.32
C LYS A 275 -8.72 14.67 -8.22
N LEU A 276 -9.43 13.60 -7.84
CA LEU A 276 -9.65 12.44 -8.72
C LEU A 276 -10.31 12.86 -10.04
N GLU A 277 -11.37 13.67 -9.96
CA GLU A 277 -12.07 14.20 -11.13
C GLU A 277 -11.14 15.03 -12.03
N PHE A 278 -10.38 15.94 -11.44
CA PHE A 278 -9.39 16.73 -12.16
C PHE A 278 -8.33 15.86 -12.86
N VAL A 279 -7.76 14.88 -12.16
CA VAL A 279 -6.76 13.96 -12.74
C VAL A 279 -7.38 13.16 -13.89
N SER A 280 -8.66 12.75 -13.77
CA SER A 280 -9.37 11.99 -14.81
C SER A 280 -9.67 12.79 -16.08
N ALA A 281 -9.46 14.11 -16.08
CA ALA A 281 -9.64 14.94 -17.27
C ALA A 281 -8.48 14.81 -18.28
N PHE A 282 -7.38 14.16 -17.90
CA PHE A 282 -6.18 14.03 -18.70
C PHE A 282 -6.03 12.59 -19.23
N ASP A 283 -5.60 12.46 -20.49
CA ASP A 283 -5.24 11.18 -21.10
C ASP A 283 -3.85 10.74 -20.60
N LEU A 284 -3.84 9.87 -19.59
CA LEU A 284 -2.62 9.44 -18.90
C LEU A 284 -2.23 8.01 -19.27
N LYS A 285 -0.93 7.75 -19.36
CA LYS A 285 -0.40 6.38 -19.47
C LYS A 285 -0.35 5.73 -18.08
N TRP A 286 -1.51 5.31 -17.58
CA TRP A 286 -1.67 4.74 -16.25
C TRP A 286 -2.15 3.29 -16.31
N TYR A 287 -1.47 2.40 -15.59
CA TYR A 287 -1.87 1.01 -15.36
C TYR A 287 -2.05 0.71 -13.87
N ASP A 288 -3.20 0.19 -13.48
CA ASP A 288 -3.48 -0.23 -12.11
C ASP A 288 -3.44 -1.76 -11.99
N TYR A 289 -2.60 -2.30 -11.12
CA TYR A 289 -2.51 -3.73 -10.86
C TYR A 289 -2.93 -4.07 -9.44
N THR A 290 -3.92 -4.94 -9.32
CA THR A 290 -4.44 -5.42 -8.04
C THR A 290 -4.65 -6.94 -8.04
N SER A 291 -4.98 -7.54 -6.90
CA SER A 291 -5.07 -8.99 -6.74
C SER A 291 -6.07 -9.37 -5.65
N ILE A 292 -6.94 -10.33 -5.94
CA ILE A 292 -7.97 -10.80 -5.00
C ILE A 292 -7.41 -11.44 -3.72
N ILE A 293 -6.14 -11.87 -3.71
CA ILE A 293 -5.52 -12.41 -2.49
C ILE A 293 -4.92 -11.33 -1.60
N ASP A 294 -4.73 -10.12 -2.15
CA ASP A 294 -4.40 -8.93 -1.39
C ASP A 294 -5.69 -8.33 -0.85
N GLY A 295 -6.06 -8.75 0.36
CA GLY A 295 -7.24 -8.25 1.02
C GLY A 295 -7.10 -6.83 1.55
N ALA A 296 -5.96 -6.15 1.43
CA ALA A 296 -5.80 -4.75 1.87
C ALA A 296 -6.07 -3.72 0.77
N CYS A 297 -6.22 -4.17 -0.49
CA CYS A 297 -6.52 -3.36 -1.66
C CYS A 297 -7.98 -3.53 -2.13
N PHE A 298 -8.37 -2.82 -3.19
CA PHE A 298 -9.64 -3.01 -3.88
C PHE A 298 -9.41 -3.64 -5.26
N PRO A 299 -9.54 -4.97 -5.39
CA PRO A 299 -9.19 -5.67 -6.63
C PRO A 299 -10.06 -5.25 -7.81
N GLN A 300 -9.42 -4.65 -8.81
CA GLN A 300 -9.99 -4.22 -10.09
C GLN A 300 -11.24 -3.33 -9.97
N VAL A 301 -11.33 -2.56 -8.89
CA VAL A 301 -12.42 -1.62 -8.67
C VAL A 301 -12.15 -0.35 -9.46
N ASP A 302 -13.18 0.11 -10.19
CA ASP A 302 -13.13 1.43 -10.82
C ASP A 302 -13.31 2.53 -9.77
N PHE A 303 -12.23 2.82 -9.05
CA PHE A 303 -12.24 3.77 -7.95
C PHE A 303 -12.58 5.21 -8.37
N PHE A 304 -12.62 5.54 -9.66
CA PHE A 304 -13.16 6.83 -10.10
C PHE A 304 -14.69 6.80 -10.02
N ARG A 305 -15.32 5.93 -10.82
CA ARG A 305 -16.77 5.91 -10.96
C ARG A 305 -17.47 5.52 -9.66
N THR A 306 -16.93 4.53 -8.94
CA THR A 306 -17.49 4.09 -7.65
C THR A 306 -17.33 5.15 -6.55
N SER A 307 -16.40 6.10 -6.71
CA SER A 307 -16.28 7.27 -5.83
C SER A 307 -17.31 8.36 -6.14
N GLY A 308 -18.14 8.19 -7.17
CA GLY A 308 -19.11 9.19 -7.62
C GLY A 308 -18.48 10.29 -8.48
N VAL A 309 -17.31 10.04 -9.06
CA VAL A 309 -16.59 10.97 -9.95
C VAL A 309 -16.99 10.71 -11.40
N GLN A 310 -17.27 11.77 -12.16
CA GLN A 310 -17.45 11.67 -13.61
C GLN A 310 -16.08 11.66 -14.28
N ALA A 311 -15.57 10.47 -14.56
CA ALA A 311 -14.24 10.31 -15.15
C ALA A 311 -14.25 10.24 -16.68
N ASN A 312 -13.51 11.14 -17.31
CA ASN A 312 -13.26 11.10 -18.77
C ASN A 312 -12.22 10.04 -19.13
N PHE A 313 -11.22 9.85 -18.25
CA PHE A 313 -10.20 8.82 -18.34
C PHE A 313 -10.23 7.93 -17.09
N THR A 314 -10.05 6.62 -17.30
CA THR A 314 -9.78 5.64 -16.24
C THR A 314 -8.65 4.71 -16.69
N PRO A 315 -7.70 4.33 -15.82
CA PRO A 315 -6.70 3.34 -16.19
C PRO A 315 -7.36 1.97 -16.44
N PRO A 316 -6.77 1.10 -17.26
CA PRO A 316 -7.08 -0.32 -17.20
C PRO A 316 -6.83 -0.86 -15.78
N PHE A 317 -7.89 -1.42 -15.19
CA PHE A 317 -7.87 -2.06 -13.88
C PHE A 317 -7.51 -3.54 -14.03
N LEU A 318 -6.22 -3.85 -13.90
CA LEU A 318 -5.62 -5.13 -14.26
C LEU A 318 -5.43 -6.03 -13.05
N SER A 319 -5.54 -7.34 -13.28
CA SER A 319 -5.16 -8.35 -12.28
C SER A 319 -3.67 -8.67 -12.39
N ALA A 320 -2.96 -8.66 -11.26
CA ALA A 320 -1.59 -9.16 -11.20
C ALA A 320 -1.51 -10.69 -11.37
N LYS A 321 -2.65 -11.40 -11.35
CA LYS A 321 -2.78 -12.85 -11.56
C LYS A 321 -1.70 -13.67 -10.84
N PHE A 322 -1.42 -13.37 -9.58
CA PHE A 322 -0.32 -14.00 -8.82
C PHE A 322 -0.32 -15.54 -8.85
N HIS A 323 -1.47 -16.18 -9.01
CA HIS A 323 -1.57 -17.64 -9.17
C HIS A 323 -0.84 -18.21 -10.39
N THR A 324 -0.56 -17.40 -11.42
CA THR A 324 0.20 -17.81 -12.62
C THR A 324 1.70 -17.53 -12.50
N LEU A 325 2.14 -16.81 -11.47
CA LEU A 325 3.53 -16.37 -11.30
C LEU A 325 4.34 -17.26 -10.36
N TYR A 326 3.69 -18.26 -9.75
CA TYR A 326 4.28 -19.15 -8.74
C TYR A 326 3.76 -20.57 -8.91
N GLU A 327 4.58 -21.54 -8.49
CA GLU A 327 4.17 -22.93 -8.44
C GLU A 327 3.03 -23.15 -7.45
N LYS A 328 2.15 -24.13 -7.71
CA LYS A 328 0.92 -24.35 -6.93
C LYS A 328 1.16 -24.43 -5.41
N ASN A 329 2.22 -25.11 -4.99
CA ASN A 329 2.56 -25.28 -3.57
C ASN A 329 3.07 -24.00 -2.92
N GLU A 330 3.82 -23.18 -3.66
CA GLU A 330 4.30 -21.88 -3.20
C GLU A 330 3.16 -20.88 -3.11
N TYR A 331 2.31 -20.83 -4.15
CA TYR A 331 1.14 -19.97 -4.17
C TYR A 331 0.19 -20.26 -3.00
N LYS A 332 -0.02 -21.54 -2.63
CA LYS A 332 -0.79 -21.92 -1.44
C LYS A 332 -0.22 -21.33 -0.15
N LYS A 333 1.11 -21.27 0.00
CA LYS A 333 1.78 -20.65 1.16
C LYS A 333 1.59 -19.14 1.15
N ILE A 334 1.79 -18.49 0.01
CA ILE A 334 1.60 -17.04 -0.17
C ILE A 334 0.16 -16.63 0.16
N LYS A 335 -0.86 -17.36 -0.31
CA LYS A 335 -2.27 -17.04 -0.05
C LYS A 335 -2.64 -17.03 1.45
N ARG A 336 -1.91 -17.79 2.27
CA ARG A 336 -2.08 -17.86 3.74
C ARG A 336 -1.37 -16.70 4.45
N ASP A 337 -0.27 -16.20 3.91
CA ASP A 337 0.44 -15.05 4.43
C ASP A 337 -0.09 -13.76 3.79
N LYS A 338 -1.11 -13.16 4.42
CA LYS A 338 -1.78 -11.95 3.92
C LYS A 338 -0.84 -10.76 3.80
N ASN A 339 0.16 -10.64 4.68
CA ASN A 339 1.16 -9.59 4.57
C ASN A 339 2.02 -9.78 3.33
N LYS A 340 2.50 -11.01 3.13
CA LYS A 340 3.27 -11.34 1.94
C LYS A 340 2.47 -11.10 0.66
N ALA A 341 1.18 -11.44 0.65
CA ALA A 341 0.30 -11.18 -0.48
C ALA A 341 0.20 -9.69 -0.83
N HIS A 342 0.06 -8.82 0.17
CA HIS A 342 -0.02 -7.36 -0.05
C HIS A 342 1.27 -6.75 -0.62
N PHE A 343 2.43 -7.25 -0.20
CA PHE A 343 3.72 -6.77 -0.72
C PHE A 343 4.17 -7.49 -2.00
N LEU A 344 3.45 -8.51 -2.48
CA LEU A 344 3.91 -9.40 -3.54
C LEU A 344 4.14 -8.70 -4.88
N TYR A 345 3.48 -7.57 -5.12
CA TYR A 345 3.71 -6.69 -6.28
C TYR A 345 5.18 -6.26 -6.43
N LEU A 346 5.92 -6.16 -5.32
CA LEU A 346 7.31 -5.71 -5.33
C LEU A 346 8.32 -6.87 -5.41
N TYR A 347 7.85 -8.11 -5.52
CA TYR A 347 8.70 -9.31 -5.56
C TYR A 347 8.90 -9.79 -7.00
N SER A 348 10.04 -10.46 -7.20
CA SER A 348 10.32 -11.15 -8.44
C SER A 348 9.32 -12.30 -8.63
N PRO A 349 8.71 -12.45 -9.82
CA PRO A 349 7.90 -13.62 -10.13
C PRO A 349 8.78 -14.87 -10.27
N HIS A 350 8.23 -16.05 -9.98
CA HIS A 350 8.93 -17.32 -10.20
C HIS A 350 8.69 -17.89 -11.60
N ILE A 351 7.62 -17.45 -12.26
CA ILE A 351 7.21 -17.86 -13.60
C ILE A 351 6.84 -16.58 -14.37
N LYS A 352 7.29 -16.44 -15.63
CA LYS A 352 6.92 -15.29 -16.47
C LYS A 352 5.40 -15.26 -16.66
N GLY A 353 4.80 -14.08 -16.54
CA GLY A 353 3.37 -13.91 -16.71
C GLY A 353 3.00 -12.53 -17.26
N SER A 354 1.72 -12.17 -17.14
CA SER A 354 1.22 -10.86 -17.59
C SER A 354 1.64 -9.70 -16.68
N TYR A 355 2.00 -10.01 -15.43
CA TYR A 355 2.51 -9.05 -14.46
C TYR A 355 3.95 -9.40 -14.09
N ASP A 356 4.84 -8.42 -14.24
CA ASP A 356 6.25 -8.57 -13.88
C ASP A 356 6.83 -7.20 -13.52
N PHE A 357 6.92 -6.91 -12.23
CA PHE A 357 7.45 -5.65 -11.74
C PHE A 357 8.89 -5.40 -12.18
N PHE A 358 9.72 -6.45 -12.23
CA PHE A 358 11.11 -6.31 -12.63
C PHE A 358 11.21 -6.01 -14.11
N ALA A 359 10.45 -6.70 -14.97
CA ALA A 359 10.36 -6.38 -16.39
C ALA A 359 9.94 -4.91 -16.63
N PHE A 360 8.98 -4.37 -15.86
CA PHE A 360 8.60 -2.96 -15.97
C PHE A 360 9.77 -2.00 -15.71
N VAL A 361 10.68 -2.36 -14.79
CA VAL A 361 11.80 -1.52 -14.36
C VAL A 361 13.06 -1.73 -15.22
N VAL A 362 13.31 -2.92 -15.74
CA VAL A 362 14.62 -3.25 -16.37
C VAL A 362 14.55 -3.60 -17.86
N ALA A 363 13.37 -3.89 -18.42
CA ALA A 363 13.28 -4.30 -19.83
C ALA A 363 13.45 -3.12 -20.80
N PRO A 364 14.00 -3.34 -22.01
CA PRO A 364 14.28 -2.30 -23.00
C PRO A 364 13.07 -1.96 -23.87
N LYS A 365 11.94 -1.64 -23.22
CA LYS A 365 10.69 -1.21 -23.83
C LYS A 365 9.98 -0.20 -22.95
N PHE A 366 9.19 0.71 -23.51
CA PHE A 366 8.34 1.63 -22.75
C PHE A 366 7.27 0.87 -21.95
N LEU A 367 6.79 1.45 -20.85
CA LEU A 367 5.82 0.79 -19.96
C LEU A 367 4.59 0.27 -20.72
N GLU A 368 4.03 1.08 -21.61
CA GLU A 368 2.86 0.73 -22.42
C GLU A 368 3.08 -0.48 -23.34
N GLU A 369 4.32 -0.74 -23.77
CA GLU A 369 4.66 -1.89 -24.62
C GLU A 369 4.83 -3.18 -23.80
N LYS A 370 5.00 -3.06 -22.48
CA LYS A 370 5.20 -4.18 -21.55
C LYS A 370 3.88 -4.65 -20.93
N VAL A 371 2.87 -3.78 -20.88
CA VAL A 371 1.57 -4.08 -20.28
C VAL A 371 0.64 -4.74 -21.29
N LYS A 372 0.02 -5.85 -20.89
CA LYS A 372 -1.05 -6.52 -21.65
C LYS A 372 -2.40 -6.07 -21.09
N ILE A 373 -3.15 -5.32 -21.88
CA ILE A 373 -4.51 -4.83 -21.53
C ILE A 373 -5.54 -5.92 -21.88
#